data_AF-A0A857A5U3-F1
#
_entry.id   AF-A0A857A5U3-F1
#
_cell.length_a   1.000
_cell.length_b   1.000
_cell.length_c   1.000
_cell.angle_alpha   90.00
_cell.angle_beta   90.00
_cell.angle_gamma   90.00
#
_symmetry.space_group_name_H-M   'P 1'
#
loop_
_entity.id
_entity.type
_entity.pdbx_description
1 polymer ?
#
loop_
_entity_poly.entity_id
_entity_poly.type
_entity_poly.pdbx_seq_one_letter_code
_entity_poly.pdbx_strand_id
1 'polypeptide(L)'
;MAPTAKPLGITTTPIPGFLRIDLTVHGDNRGWFKENWQREKMVALGLPDFQPVQNNISFNDEVGVTRGIHAEPWDKFVSVATGRVFGAWVDLREGPSFGTVYTTIIDPGVAVFVPKGVGNSYQTLEPNTAYTYLVNDHWSPDARYTFLNLADETAAVDWPIPLERAILSDKDKAHPRMADVTPFPAPAPLGRRALVTGANGQLGRELMRALPEAGFTVTGVDLPEVSISDAERVAALPWDDIDVVINAAAWTNVDGAETPEGRRATWQANSTGPAILAREATAHGATMVHISTEYVFDGTQDVHIEDEAPSPLGAYGQSKAGGDAAVASTPKHYIVRTSWVVGDGKNFLKTMVSLADQGTSPSVVSDQVGRLTFTSDLAKGIIHLLTSDAPFGTYNLSGEGPVMSWAQIAKRVFELCGRNPEDVTEVTTEEYFAGREVAPRPLSSVLDLTKIKAAGFTPEDSSQRIDSYVASLRG
;
A
#
# COMPACT_ATOMS: atom_id res chain seq x y z
N MET A 1 5.83 11.19 -50.98
CA MET A 1 6.00 12.25 -49.96
C MET A 1 5.84 11.60 -48.61
N ALA A 2 6.84 11.65 -47.73
CA ALA A 2 6.69 11.11 -46.39
C ALA A 2 5.58 11.90 -45.67
N PRO A 3 4.52 11.24 -45.16
CA PRO A 3 3.52 11.95 -44.37
C PRO A 3 4.22 12.59 -43.18
N THR A 4 3.93 13.86 -42.92
CA THR A 4 4.37 14.57 -41.71
C THR A 4 4.01 13.73 -40.50
N ALA A 5 5.02 13.30 -39.73
CA ALA A 5 4.82 12.41 -38.60
C ALA A 5 3.85 13.04 -37.60
N LYS A 6 2.77 12.31 -37.27
CA LYS A 6 1.79 12.77 -36.29
C LYS A 6 2.46 12.89 -34.91
N PRO A 7 2.26 13.98 -34.16
CA PRO A 7 2.83 14.08 -32.82
C PRO A 7 2.24 13.03 -31.89
N LEU A 8 3.04 12.56 -30.93
CA LEU A 8 2.59 11.68 -29.86
C LEU A 8 1.48 12.37 -29.06
N GLY A 9 0.36 11.70 -28.85
CA GLY A 9 -0.78 12.30 -28.15
C GLY A 9 -1.76 11.26 -27.59
N ILE A 10 -2.57 11.69 -26.61
CA ILE A 10 -3.57 10.86 -25.94
C ILE A 10 -4.95 11.49 -26.10
N THR A 11 -5.96 10.66 -26.31
CA THR A 11 -7.37 11.07 -26.36
C THR A 11 -8.20 10.12 -25.52
N THR A 12 -9.06 10.67 -24.65
CA THR A 12 -10.04 9.91 -23.88
C THR A 12 -11.13 9.34 -24.78
N THR A 13 -11.68 8.18 -24.42
CA THR A 13 -12.80 7.57 -25.14
C THR A 13 -14.05 7.53 -24.25
N PRO A 14 -15.20 7.09 -24.77
CA PRO A 14 -16.41 6.91 -23.95
C PRO A 14 -16.27 5.86 -22.84
N ILE A 15 -15.30 4.93 -22.94
CA ILE A 15 -15.03 3.94 -21.89
C ILE A 15 -14.10 4.56 -20.83
N PRO A 16 -14.51 4.69 -19.56
CA PRO A 16 -13.69 5.33 -18.53
C PRO A 16 -12.31 4.69 -18.37
N GLY A 17 -11.26 5.50 -18.46
CA GLY A 17 -9.86 5.07 -18.35
C GLY A 17 -9.28 4.44 -19.62
N PHE A 18 -10.10 4.12 -20.63
CA PHE A 18 -9.59 3.66 -21.92
C PHE A 18 -9.08 4.87 -22.71
N LEU A 19 -7.86 4.74 -23.25
CA LEU A 19 -7.19 5.83 -23.93
C LEU A 19 -6.79 5.42 -25.34
N ARG A 20 -7.01 6.28 -26.31
CA ARG A 20 -6.40 6.18 -27.64
C ARG A 20 -5.10 6.96 -27.65
N ILE A 21 -4.04 6.34 -28.18
CA ILE A 21 -2.73 6.94 -28.32
C ILE A 21 -2.41 7.08 -29.79
N ASP A 22 -2.08 8.30 -30.19
CA ASP A 22 -1.50 8.59 -31.50
C ASP A 22 0.02 8.45 -31.40
N LEU A 23 0.61 7.53 -32.16
CA LEU A 23 2.05 7.27 -32.18
C LEU A 23 2.73 8.04 -33.30
N THR A 24 3.93 8.56 -33.02
CA THR A 24 4.80 9.14 -34.04
C THR A 24 5.49 8.03 -34.84
N VAL A 25 5.22 8.00 -36.15
CA VAL A 25 5.82 7.04 -37.09
C VAL A 25 6.71 7.79 -38.07
N HIS A 26 7.97 7.38 -38.15
CA HIS A 26 8.98 7.96 -39.04
C HIS A 26 9.22 7.02 -40.21
N GLY A 27 8.82 7.43 -41.42
CA GLY A 27 9.03 6.66 -42.65
C GLY A 27 10.24 7.12 -43.46
N ASP A 28 10.98 6.18 -44.06
CA ASP A 28 12.03 6.42 -45.04
C ASP A 28 11.98 5.38 -46.18
N ASN A 29 13.02 5.31 -47.01
CA ASN A 29 13.09 4.36 -48.13
C ASN A 29 13.32 2.89 -47.71
N ARG A 30 13.52 2.60 -46.42
CA ARG A 30 13.74 1.27 -45.85
C ARG A 30 12.50 0.76 -45.11
N GLY A 31 11.45 1.57 -44.95
CA GLY A 31 10.24 1.23 -44.21
C GLY A 31 9.86 2.34 -43.24
N TRP A 32 9.43 1.97 -42.03
CA TRP A 32 9.10 2.92 -40.98
C TRP A 32 9.63 2.46 -39.62
N PHE A 33 9.90 3.43 -38.75
CA PHE A 33 10.29 3.26 -37.37
C PHE A 33 9.26 3.92 -36.46
N LYS A 34 8.93 3.27 -35.34
CA LYS A 34 8.16 3.88 -34.25
C LYS A 34 8.72 3.47 -32.90
N GLU A 35 8.67 4.39 -31.96
CA GLU A 35 8.82 4.07 -30.55
C GLU A 35 7.45 3.59 -30.04
N ASN A 36 7.25 2.28 -29.96
CA ASN A 36 5.93 1.72 -29.65
C ASN A 36 5.49 1.99 -28.21
N TRP A 37 6.44 2.00 -27.27
CA TRP A 37 6.23 2.29 -25.85
C TRP A 37 7.46 2.96 -25.27
N GLN A 38 7.25 4.04 -24.50
CA GLN A 38 8.26 4.70 -23.68
C GLN A 38 7.57 5.29 -22.46
N ARG A 39 7.92 4.79 -21.27
CA ARG A 39 7.20 5.07 -20.01
C ARG A 39 7.13 6.56 -19.69
N GLU A 40 8.25 7.26 -19.70
CA GLU A 40 8.34 8.68 -19.32
C GLU A 40 7.47 9.59 -20.20
N LYS A 41 7.51 9.42 -21.52
CA LYS A 41 6.72 10.20 -22.49
C LYS A 41 5.23 9.90 -22.34
N MET A 42 4.86 8.64 -22.16
CA MET A 42 3.46 8.22 -22.03
C MET A 42 2.86 8.71 -20.72
N VAL A 43 3.58 8.57 -19.61
CA VAL A 43 3.14 9.07 -18.28
C VAL A 43 3.06 10.59 -18.28
N ALA A 44 4.01 11.29 -18.90
CA ALA A 44 3.96 12.75 -19.04
C ALA A 44 2.74 13.25 -19.85
N LEU A 45 2.18 12.41 -20.72
CA LEU A 45 0.96 12.68 -21.48
C LEU A 45 -0.34 12.30 -20.73
N GLY A 46 -0.23 11.75 -19.52
CA GLY A 46 -1.37 11.36 -18.69
C GLY A 46 -1.78 9.88 -18.82
N LEU A 47 -0.96 9.03 -19.45
CA LEU A 47 -1.17 7.58 -19.38
C LEU A 47 -0.86 7.09 -17.96
N PRO A 48 -1.68 6.22 -17.35
CA PRO A 48 -1.34 5.60 -16.08
C PRO A 48 0.02 4.91 -16.14
N ASP A 49 0.83 5.03 -15.10
CA ASP A 49 2.06 4.26 -15.03
C ASP A 49 1.74 2.79 -14.71
N PHE A 50 1.42 2.03 -15.75
CA PHE A 50 0.96 0.66 -15.61
C PHE A 50 2.10 -0.36 -15.48
N GLN A 51 3.35 0.02 -15.75
CA GLN A 51 4.56 -0.82 -15.56
C GLN A 51 4.47 -2.21 -16.22
N PRO A 52 4.57 -2.29 -17.57
CA PRO A 52 4.43 -3.57 -18.27
C PRO A 52 5.52 -4.57 -17.89
N VAL A 53 5.11 -5.81 -17.57
CA VAL A 53 5.99 -6.93 -17.17
C VAL A 53 6.11 -8.01 -18.25
N GLN A 54 5.22 -7.98 -19.25
CA GLN A 54 5.17 -8.97 -20.32
C GLN A 54 4.78 -8.30 -21.65
N ASN A 55 5.40 -8.78 -22.74
CA ASN A 55 5.07 -8.41 -24.11
C ASN A 55 4.60 -9.64 -24.89
N ASN A 56 3.47 -9.50 -25.57
CA ASN A 56 2.83 -10.55 -26.33
C ASN A 56 2.69 -10.13 -27.79
N ILE A 57 2.82 -11.09 -28.70
CA ILE A 57 2.67 -10.89 -30.14
C ILE A 57 1.77 -12.00 -30.69
N SER A 58 0.74 -11.60 -31.43
CA SER A 58 -0.07 -12.50 -32.25
C SER A 58 0.16 -12.20 -33.72
N PHE A 59 0.71 -13.18 -34.45
CA PHE A 59 0.82 -13.12 -35.89
C PHE A 59 -0.43 -13.69 -36.54
N ASN A 60 -0.97 -12.97 -37.52
CA ASN A 60 -2.20 -13.33 -38.23
C ASN A 60 -1.92 -13.22 -39.73
N ASP A 61 -1.93 -14.37 -40.42
CA ASP A 61 -1.56 -14.47 -41.83
C ASP A 61 -2.65 -13.92 -42.76
N GLU A 62 -3.92 -14.18 -42.42
CA GLU A 62 -5.09 -13.88 -43.25
C GLU A 62 -5.86 -12.63 -42.82
N VAL A 63 -6.63 -12.08 -43.77
CA VAL A 63 -7.63 -11.03 -43.53
C VAL A 63 -8.88 -11.66 -42.91
N GLY A 64 -9.52 -10.99 -41.95
CA GLY A 64 -10.74 -11.45 -41.30
C GLY A 64 -10.53 -12.35 -40.08
N VAL A 65 -9.28 -12.58 -39.65
CA VAL A 65 -8.99 -13.23 -38.37
C VAL A 65 -9.53 -12.34 -37.25
N THR A 66 -10.49 -12.85 -36.50
CA THR A 66 -11.20 -12.11 -35.45
C THR A 66 -11.07 -12.84 -34.12
N ARG A 67 -10.60 -12.15 -33.08
CA ARG A 67 -10.48 -12.69 -31.71
C ARG A 67 -11.70 -12.33 -30.89
N GLY A 68 -12.15 -13.18 -29.97
CA GLY A 68 -13.27 -12.87 -29.08
C GLY A 68 -13.07 -11.62 -28.22
N ILE A 69 -14.14 -11.13 -27.61
CA ILE A 69 -14.10 -10.01 -26.65
C ILE A 69 -13.78 -10.58 -25.28
N HIS A 70 -12.55 -10.38 -24.82
CA HIS A 70 -12.04 -10.91 -23.55
C HIS A 70 -11.69 -9.75 -22.62
N ALA A 71 -12.27 -9.73 -21.42
CA ALA A 71 -11.92 -8.81 -20.35
C ALA A 71 -11.03 -9.53 -19.34
N GLU A 72 -9.76 -9.13 -19.31
CA GLU A 72 -8.74 -9.71 -18.46
C GLU A 72 -8.48 -8.87 -17.19
N PRO A 73 -7.90 -9.47 -16.13
CA PRO A 73 -7.67 -8.77 -14.87
C PRO A 73 -6.45 -7.82 -14.86
N TRP A 74 -5.88 -7.51 -16.03
CA TRP A 74 -4.72 -6.63 -16.20
C TRP A 74 -4.96 -5.56 -17.26
N ASP A 75 -4.19 -4.49 -17.17
CA ASP A 75 -4.18 -3.44 -18.17
C ASP A 75 -3.36 -3.87 -19.40
N LYS A 76 -3.69 -3.31 -20.56
CA LYS A 76 -2.98 -3.57 -21.81
C LYS A 76 -2.57 -2.29 -22.50
N PHE A 77 -1.40 -2.30 -23.13
CA PHE A 77 -1.06 -1.36 -24.18
C PHE A 77 -1.01 -2.10 -25.51
N VAL A 78 -1.94 -1.80 -26.41
CA VAL A 78 -2.16 -2.52 -27.68
C VAL A 78 -1.70 -1.67 -28.87
N SER A 79 -1.05 -2.30 -29.84
CA SER A 79 -0.58 -1.70 -31.09
C SER A 79 -0.39 -2.77 -32.17
N VAL A 80 0.05 -2.40 -33.37
CA VAL A 80 0.46 -3.34 -34.42
C VAL A 80 1.93 -3.12 -34.82
N ALA A 81 2.69 -4.20 -34.97
CA ALA A 81 4.06 -4.13 -35.51
C ALA A 81 4.07 -4.11 -37.04
N THR A 82 3.03 -4.63 -37.69
CA THR A 82 2.78 -4.54 -39.14
C THR A 82 1.29 -4.83 -39.42
N GLY A 83 0.79 -4.37 -40.56
CA GLY A 83 -0.60 -4.54 -40.98
C GLY A 83 -1.57 -3.55 -40.31
N ARG A 84 -2.86 -3.88 -40.39
CA ARG A 84 -3.95 -3.09 -39.80
C ARG A 84 -5.02 -4.00 -39.21
N VAL A 85 -5.60 -3.55 -38.09
CA VAL A 85 -6.77 -4.21 -37.49
C VAL A 85 -7.89 -3.21 -37.25
N PHE A 86 -9.13 -3.70 -37.30
CA PHE A 86 -10.27 -3.06 -36.65
C PHE A 86 -10.32 -3.56 -35.21
N GLY A 87 -10.12 -2.67 -34.25
CA GLY A 87 -10.24 -2.99 -32.82
C GLY A 87 -11.63 -2.65 -32.30
N ALA A 88 -12.15 -3.50 -31.41
CA ALA A 88 -13.41 -3.31 -30.74
C ALA A 88 -13.24 -3.60 -29.24
N TRP A 89 -13.75 -2.67 -28.42
CA TRP A 89 -13.69 -2.77 -26.97
C TRP A 89 -15.05 -2.54 -26.34
N VAL A 90 -15.34 -3.29 -25.28
CA VAL A 90 -16.60 -3.22 -24.54
C VAL A 90 -16.29 -3.16 -23.06
N ASP A 91 -16.84 -2.18 -22.35
CA ASP A 91 -16.68 -2.10 -20.90
C ASP A 91 -17.50 -3.20 -20.22
N LEU A 92 -16.83 -4.21 -19.65
CA LEU A 92 -17.49 -5.33 -18.96
C LEU A 92 -17.39 -5.21 -17.43
N ARG A 93 -16.94 -4.05 -16.92
CA ARG A 93 -16.86 -3.77 -15.48
C ARG A 93 -18.22 -3.45 -14.90
N GLU A 94 -18.48 -3.92 -13.69
CA GLU A 94 -19.64 -3.52 -12.92
C GLU A 94 -19.65 -2.00 -12.73
N GLY A 95 -20.76 -1.37 -13.10
CA GLY A 95 -20.95 0.07 -12.92
C GLY A 95 -21.73 0.73 -14.06
N PRO A 96 -21.87 2.08 -14.01
CA PRO A 96 -22.69 2.83 -14.96
C PRO A 96 -22.23 2.76 -16.42
N SER A 97 -20.97 2.41 -16.68
CA SER A 97 -20.41 2.30 -18.03
C SER A 97 -20.52 0.89 -18.63
N PHE A 98 -21.04 -0.10 -17.89
CA PHE A 98 -21.18 -1.47 -18.38
C PHE A 98 -21.89 -1.52 -19.75
N GLY A 99 -21.30 -2.22 -20.71
CA GLY A 99 -21.77 -2.35 -22.08
C GLY A 99 -21.36 -1.21 -23.02
N THR A 100 -20.64 -0.18 -22.55
CA THR A 100 -20.15 0.91 -23.42
C THR A 100 -19.15 0.39 -24.44
N VAL A 101 -19.32 0.75 -25.70
CA VAL A 101 -18.49 0.28 -26.82
C VAL A 101 -17.60 1.38 -27.38
N TYR A 102 -16.37 1.03 -27.75
CA TYR A 102 -15.46 1.86 -28.53
C TYR A 102 -14.84 1.05 -29.65
N THR A 103 -14.71 1.63 -30.85
CA THR A 103 -14.06 0.99 -32.00
C THR A 103 -13.12 1.96 -32.69
N THR A 104 -12.03 1.45 -33.25
CA THR A 104 -11.12 2.23 -34.11
C THR A 104 -10.28 1.30 -34.98
N ILE A 105 -9.78 1.81 -36.10
CA ILE A 105 -8.69 1.16 -36.82
C ILE A 105 -7.39 1.41 -36.05
N ILE A 106 -6.61 0.34 -35.88
CA ILE A 106 -5.22 0.39 -35.42
C ILE A 106 -4.32 0.09 -36.62
N ASP A 107 -3.52 1.09 -36.98
CA ASP A 107 -2.40 1.00 -37.90
C ASP A 107 -1.09 1.27 -37.13
N PRO A 108 0.10 1.26 -37.76
CA PRO A 108 1.34 1.53 -37.05
C PRO A 108 1.38 2.85 -36.25
N GLY A 109 0.58 3.85 -36.62
CA GLY A 109 0.49 5.15 -35.95
C GLY A 109 -0.57 5.25 -34.86
N VAL A 110 -1.23 4.15 -34.51
CA VAL A 110 -2.25 4.12 -33.44
C VAL A 110 -1.90 3.03 -32.43
N ALA A 111 -2.09 3.36 -31.15
CA ALA A 111 -2.13 2.41 -30.06
C ALA A 111 -3.33 2.71 -29.15
N VAL A 112 -3.65 1.79 -28.25
CA VAL A 112 -4.65 2.01 -27.21
C VAL A 112 -4.17 1.49 -25.86
N PHE A 113 -4.57 2.16 -24.80
CA PHE A 113 -4.48 1.65 -23.43
C PHE A 113 -5.85 1.11 -23.03
N VAL A 114 -5.87 -0.17 -22.68
CA VAL A 114 -7.07 -0.93 -22.33
C VAL A 114 -7.02 -1.23 -20.83
N PRO A 115 -7.87 -0.61 -20.00
CA PRO A 115 -7.92 -0.92 -18.58
C PRO A 115 -8.36 -2.36 -18.31
N LYS A 116 -7.91 -2.93 -17.19
CA LYS A 116 -8.42 -4.22 -16.70
C LYS A 116 -9.95 -4.25 -16.65
N GLY A 117 -10.54 -5.38 -17.00
CA GLY A 117 -11.99 -5.56 -17.07
C GLY A 117 -12.66 -4.97 -18.32
N VAL A 118 -11.94 -4.24 -19.19
CA VAL A 118 -12.45 -3.84 -20.50
C VAL A 118 -12.20 -4.96 -21.50
N GLY A 119 -13.27 -5.45 -22.12
CA GLY A 119 -13.22 -6.49 -23.14
C GLY A 119 -12.47 -6.02 -24.38
N ASN A 120 -11.42 -6.74 -24.79
CA ASN A 120 -10.57 -6.41 -25.94
C ASN A 120 -10.77 -7.41 -27.08
N SER A 121 -11.03 -6.92 -28.28
CA SER A 121 -11.14 -7.72 -29.50
C SER A 121 -10.54 -6.98 -30.70
N TYR A 122 -10.20 -7.73 -31.75
CA TYR A 122 -9.81 -7.17 -33.03
C TYR A 122 -10.16 -8.09 -34.20
N GLN A 123 -10.25 -7.51 -35.39
CA GLN A 123 -10.38 -8.17 -36.69
C GLN A 123 -9.27 -7.69 -37.63
N THR A 124 -8.53 -8.59 -38.27
CA THR A 124 -7.48 -8.23 -39.22
C THR A 124 -8.06 -7.67 -40.52
N LEU A 125 -7.52 -6.52 -40.96
CA LEU A 125 -7.90 -5.87 -42.22
C LEU A 125 -6.85 -6.08 -43.32
N GLU A 126 -5.65 -6.54 -42.95
CA GLU A 126 -4.54 -6.83 -43.86
C GLU A 126 -3.91 -8.18 -43.52
N PRO A 127 -3.36 -8.88 -44.52
CA PRO A 127 -2.58 -10.10 -44.28
C PRO A 127 -1.27 -9.77 -43.56
N ASN A 128 -0.61 -10.78 -43.00
CA ASN A 128 0.66 -10.64 -42.28
C ASN A 128 0.60 -9.57 -41.18
N THR A 129 -0.52 -9.48 -40.46
CA THR A 129 -0.71 -8.52 -39.38
C THR A 129 -0.15 -9.06 -38.07
N ALA A 130 0.78 -8.30 -37.47
CA ALA A 130 1.36 -8.62 -36.17
C ALA A 130 0.77 -7.70 -35.11
N TYR A 131 -0.18 -8.22 -34.34
CA TYR A 131 -0.80 -7.52 -33.22
C TYR A 131 0.09 -7.68 -31.98
N THR A 132 0.47 -6.57 -31.34
CA THR A 132 1.37 -6.57 -30.18
C THR A 132 0.67 -5.92 -29.00
N TYR A 133 0.85 -6.51 -27.82
CA TYR A 133 0.34 -5.91 -26.61
C TYR A 133 1.26 -6.15 -25.41
N LEU A 134 1.41 -5.11 -24.61
CA LEU A 134 2.08 -5.17 -23.31
C LEU A 134 1.03 -5.35 -22.22
N VAL A 135 1.38 -6.05 -21.14
CA VAL A 135 0.51 -6.23 -19.96
C VAL A 135 1.29 -6.00 -18.67
N ASN A 136 0.59 -5.57 -17.62
CA ASN A 136 1.17 -5.32 -16.29
C ASN A 136 0.99 -6.45 -15.28
N ASP A 137 0.48 -7.59 -15.72
CA ASP A 137 0.43 -8.79 -14.92
C ASP A 137 0.79 -10.02 -15.76
N HIS A 138 1.27 -11.07 -15.10
CA HIS A 138 1.62 -12.31 -15.76
C HIS A 138 0.36 -13.05 -16.20
N TRP A 139 0.41 -13.64 -17.39
CA TRP A 139 -0.67 -14.51 -17.84
C TRP A 139 -0.79 -15.72 -16.91
N SER A 140 -1.99 -15.96 -16.40
CA SER A 140 -2.32 -17.15 -15.60
C SER A 140 -3.50 -17.90 -16.24
N PRO A 141 -3.45 -19.25 -16.32
CA PRO A 141 -4.58 -20.06 -16.75
C PRO A 141 -5.74 -20.04 -15.75
N ASP A 142 -5.46 -19.72 -14.48
CA ASP A 142 -6.43 -19.73 -13.37
C ASP A 142 -7.07 -18.34 -13.13
N ALA A 143 -6.62 -17.32 -13.86
CA ALA A 143 -7.20 -15.99 -13.78
C ALA A 143 -8.69 -16.00 -14.16
N ARG A 144 -9.47 -15.11 -13.53
CA ARG A 144 -10.89 -14.94 -13.88
C ARG A 144 -11.00 -14.00 -15.08
N TYR A 145 -11.65 -14.49 -16.13
CA TYR A 145 -11.92 -13.74 -17.35
C TYR A 145 -13.42 -13.51 -17.46
N THR A 146 -13.79 -12.33 -17.94
CA THR A 146 -15.15 -12.06 -18.40
C THR A 146 -15.15 -12.07 -19.93
N PHE A 147 -16.10 -12.76 -20.55
CA PHE A 147 -16.17 -12.93 -21.99
C PHE A 147 -17.47 -12.36 -22.53
N LEU A 148 -17.43 -11.81 -23.75
CA LEU A 148 -18.64 -11.41 -24.48
C LEU A 148 -18.63 -12.01 -25.89
N ASN A 149 -19.80 -12.41 -26.36
CA ASN A 149 -20.00 -12.91 -27.71
C ASN A 149 -19.78 -11.80 -28.76
N LEU A 150 -19.06 -12.12 -29.84
CA LEU A 150 -18.79 -11.17 -30.93
C LEU A 150 -20.05 -10.71 -31.67
N ALA A 151 -21.10 -11.54 -31.71
CA ALA A 151 -22.35 -11.25 -32.38
C ALA A 151 -23.39 -10.58 -31.46
N ASP A 152 -23.00 -10.14 -30.25
CA ASP A 152 -23.94 -9.62 -29.25
C ASP A 152 -24.72 -8.41 -29.76
N GLU A 153 -26.04 -8.51 -29.67
CA GLU A 153 -26.98 -7.54 -30.23
C GLU A 153 -27.06 -6.24 -29.40
N THR A 154 -26.57 -6.27 -28.16
CA THR A 154 -26.53 -5.10 -27.27
C THR A 154 -25.27 -4.29 -27.51
N ALA A 155 -24.12 -4.96 -27.60
CA ALA A 155 -22.86 -4.31 -27.97
C ALA A 155 -22.87 -3.84 -29.43
N ALA A 156 -23.53 -4.59 -30.32
CA ALA A 156 -23.79 -4.23 -31.72
C ALA A 156 -22.55 -3.69 -32.45
N VAL A 157 -21.41 -4.39 -32.30
CA VAL A 157 -20.15 -3.98 -32.94
C VAL A 157 -20.28 -4.07 -34.47
N ASP A 158 -20.03 -2.96 -35.15
CA ASP A 158 -20.07 -2.86 -36.62
C ASP A 158 -18.79 -3.44 -37.25
N TRP A 159 -18.74 -4.77 -37.34
CA TRP A 159 -17.58 -5.49 -37.87
C TRP A 159 -17.38 -5.23 -39.38
N PRO A 160 -16.21 -4.73 -39.82
CA PRO A 160 -15.96 -4.43 -41.24
C PRO A 160 -16.09 -5.65 -42.17
N ILE A 161 -15.73 -6.83 -41.67
CA ILE A 161 -15.96 -8.11 -42.32
C ILE A 161 -17.03 -8.83 -41.51
N PRO A 162 -18.19 -9.17 -42.12
CA PRO A 162 -19.26 -9.85 -41.40
C PRO A 162 -18.81 -11.15 -40.76
N LEU A 163 -19.32 -11.46 -39.57
CA LEU A 163 -18.83 -12.56 -38.75
C LEU A 163 -19.00 -13.93 -39.42
N GLU A 164 -20.00 -14.11 -40.28
CA GLU A 164 -20.16 -15.32 -41.11
C GLU A 164 -19.02 -15.53 -42.13
N ARG A 165 -18.23 -14.50 -42.41
CA ARG A 165 -17.05 -14.52 -43.28
C ARG A 165 -15.74 -14.35 -42.52
N ALA A 166 -15.80 -14.15 -41.20
CA ALA A 166 -14.63 -14.00 -40.35
C ALA A 166 -14.03 -15.36 -39.97
N ILE A 167 -12.73 -15.38 -39.72
CA ILE A 167 -12.03 -16.56 -39.20
C ILE A 167 -12.08 -16.50 -37.68
N LEU A 168 -12.90 -17.38 -37.07
CA LEU A 168 -13.25 -17.39 -35.65
C LEU A 168 -12.91 -18.72 -34.99
N SER A 169 -12.50 -18.67 -33.71
CA SER A 169 -12.38 -19.88 -32.91
C SER A 169 -13.75 -20.38 -32.44
N ASP A 170 -13.91 -21.70 -32.27
CA ASP A 170 -15.17 -22.26 -31.75
C ASP A 170 -15.45 -21.83 -30.31
N LYS A 171 -14.39 -21.57 -29.52
CA LYS A 171 -14.52 -21.03 -28.16
C LYS A 171 -15.20 -19.66 -28.17
N ASP A 172 -14.76 -18.76 -29.05
CA ASP A 172 -15.29 -17.40 -29.11
C ASP A 172 -16.75 -17.36 -29.58
N LYS A 173 -17.18 -18.32 -30.42
CA LYS A 173 -18.58 -18.47 -30.85
C LYS A 173 -19.51 -18.83 -29.69
N ALA A 174 -18.99 -19.51 -28.67
CA ALA A 174 -19.74 -20.03 -27.53
C ALA A 174 -19.78 -19.07 -26.32
N HIS A 175 -19.17 -17.88 -26.43
CA HIS A 175 -19.19 -16.90 -25.35
C HIS A 175 -20.61 -16.38 -25.04
N PRO A 176 -20.88 -15.95 -23.80
CA PRO A 176 -22.21 -15.51 -23.38
C PRO A 176 -22.61 -14.20 -24.06
N ARG A 177 -23.92 -13.99 -24.17
CA ARG A 177 -24.52 -12.69 -24.53
C ARG A 177 -24.46 -11.74 -23.35
N MET A 178 -24.57 -10.43 -23.58
CA MET A 178 -24.46 -9.38 -22.56
C MET A 178 -25.37 -9.62 -21.36
N ALA A 179 -26.59 -10.11 -21.59
CA ALA A 179 -27.56 -10.42 -20.53
C ALA A 179 -27.11 -11.54 -19.57
N ASP A 180 -26.23 -12.43 -20.04
CA ASP A 180 -25.70 -13.58 -19.31
C ASP A 180 -24.25 -13.37 -18.85
N VAL A 181 -23.68 -12.18 -19.10
CA VAL A 181 -22.33 -11.83 -18.64
C VAL A 181 -22.38 -11.57 -17.14
N THR A 182 -21.56 -12.30 -16.38
CA THR A 182 -21.17 -11.89 -15.03
C THR A 182 -20.18 -10.73 -15.14
N PRO A 183 -20.53 -9.51 -14.68
CA PRO A 183 -19.64 -8.36 -14.82
C PRO A 183 -18.29 -8.59 -14.13
N PHE A 184 -17.24 -8.03 -14.71
CA PHE A 184 -15.96 -7.93 -14.04
C PHE A 184 -16.15 -7.05 -12.80
N PRO A 185 -15.78 -7.52 -11.58
CA PRO A 185 -16.06 -6.79 -10.35
C PRO A 185 -15.57 -5.34 -10.43
N ALA A 186 -16.37 -4.40 -9.94
CA ALA A 186 -15.91 -3.02 -9.81
C ALA A 186 -14.62 -3.03 -8.97
N PRO A 187 -13.56 -2.31 -9.36
CA PRO A 187 -12.43 -2.11 -8.48
C PRO A 187 -12.97 -1.50 -7.18
N ALA A 188 -12.59 -2.05 -6.02
CA ALA A 188 -12.59 -1.23 -4.82
C ALA A 188 -11.79 0.04 -5.19
N PRO A 189 -12.21 1.25 -4.75
CA PRO A 189 -11.42 2.44 -5.00
C PRO A 189 -9.98 2.15 -4.55
N LEU A 190 -9.00 2.40 -5.44
CA LEU A 190 -7.59 2.16 -5.14
C LEU A 190 -7.24 2.74 -3.76
N GLY A 191 -6.57 1.94 -2.94
CA GLY A 191 -6.20 2.33 -1.58
C GLY A 191 -7.27 2.03 -0.53
N ARG A 192 -8.29 1.19 -0.80
CA ARG A 192 -9.32 0.82 0.19
C ARG A 192 -9.22 -0.62 0.70
N ARG A 193 -8.41 -1.49 0.11
CA ARG A 193 -8.17 -2.85 0.63
C ARG A 193 -6.88 -2.88 1.45
N ALA A 194 -7.01 -2.99 2.77
CA ALA A 194 -5.88 -2.94 3.70
C ALA A 194 -5.58 -4.31 4.32
N LEU A 195 -4.30 -4.70 4.28
CA LEU A 195 -3.75 -5.79 5.08
C LEU A 195 -3.10 -5.21 6.34
N VAL A 196 -3.48 -5.68 7.52
CA VAL A 196 -2.82 -5.33 8.80
C VAL A 196 -2.04 -6.55 9.30
N THR A 197 -0.71 -6.44 9.42
CA THR A 197 0.11 -7.47 10.09
C THR A 197 0.26 -7.12 11.58
N GLY A 198 0.34 -8.14 12.44
CA GLY A 198 0.32 -7.92 13.89
C GLY A 198 -1.05 -7.46 14.38
N ALA A 199 -2.12 -7.95 13.72
CA ALA A 199 -3.49 -7.53 13.93
C ALA A 199 -4.02 -7.75 15.36
N ASN A 200 -3.40 -8.65 16.14
CA ASN A 200 -3.73 -8.91 17.53
C ASN A 200 -2.90 -8.05 18.52
N GLY A 201 -1.98 -7.22 18.04
CA GLY A 201 -1.27 -6.24 18.85
C GLY A 201 -2.14 -5.05 19.27
N GLN A 202 -1.62 -4.19 20.16
CA GLN A 202 -2.36 -3.02 20.66
C GLN A 202 -2.85 -2.11 19.53
N LEU A 203 -1.95 -1.74 18.62
CA LEU A 203 -2.28 -0.93 17.46
C LEU A 203 -3.03 -1.73 16.39
N GLY A 204 -2.66 -3.01 16.19
CA GLY A 204 -3.33 -3.88 15.24
C GLY A 204 -4.84 -3.97 15.48
N ARG A 205 -5.27 -4.23 16.71
CA ARG A 205 -6.69 -4.29 17.08
C ARG A 205 -7.42 -2.98 16.82
N GLU A 206 -6.77 -1.87 17.14
CA GLU A 206 -7.34 -0.54 16.91
C GLU A 206 -7.47 -0.23 15.41
N LEU A 207 -6.47 -0.59 14.59
CA LEU A 207 -6.54 -0.47 13.14
C LEU A 207 -7.65 -1.34 12.54
N MET A 208 -7.77 -2.59 13.00
CA MET A 208 -8.86 -3.50 12.57
C MET A 208 -10.25 -2.93 12.87
N ARG A 209 -10.38 -2.08 13.91
CA ARG A 209 -11.62 -1.36 14.24
C ARG A 209 -11.80 -0.08 13.42
N ALA A 210 -10.78 0.76 13.34
CA ALA A 210 -10.88 2.13 12.80
C ALA A 210 -10.88 2.20 11.26
N LEU A 211 -10.16 1.30 10.58
CA LEU A 211 -10.07 1.30 9.12
C LEU A 211 -11.42 1.04 8.42
N PRO A 212 -12.28 0.10 8.87
CA PRO A 212 -13.64 -0.04 8.33
C PRO A 212 -14.50 1.23 8.47
N GLU A 213 -14.38 1.95 9.59
CA GLU A 213 -15.07 3.24 9.80
C GLU A 213 -14.61 4.31 8.80
N ALA A 214 -13.34 4.24 8.37
CA ALA A 214 -12.78 5.08 7.31
C ALA A 214 -13.10 4.57 5.88
N GLY A 215 -13.85 3.47 5.76
CA GLY A 215 -14.30 2.88 4.50
C GLY A 215 -13.26 2.00 3.82
N PHE A 216 -12.37 1.35 4.58
CA PHE A 216 -11.47 0.32 4.08
C PHE A 216 -12.09 -1.08 4.29
N THR A 217 -11.86 -1.99 3.35
CA THR A 217 -12.00 -3.43 3.58
C THR A 217 -10.69 -3.93 4.17
N VAL A 218 -10.75 -4.61 5.32
CA VAL A 218 -9.56 -4.94 6.10
C VAL A 218 -9.41 -6.43 6.33
N THR A 219 -8.21 -6.93 6.07
CA THR A 219 -7.77 -8.28 6.42
C THR A 219 -6.65 -8.18 7.46
N GLY A 220 -6.80 -8.88 8.58
CA GLY A 220 -5.78 -8.94 9.63
C GLY A 220 -5.04 -10.26 9.62
N VAL A 221 -3.72 -10.24 9.79
CA VAL A 221 -2.88 -11.43 9.97
C VAL A 221 -1.96 -11.26 11.17
N ASP A 222 -1.64 -12.38 11.83
CA ASP A 222 -0.76 -12.41 12.99
C ASP A 222 -0.08 -13.79 13.14
N LEU A 223 0.77 -13.92 14.14
CA LEU A 223 1.31 -15.18 14.60
C LEU A 223 0.24 -16.02 15.33
N PRO A 224 0.32 -17.37 15.24
CA PRO A 224 1.33 -18.15 14.52
C PRO A 224 1.04 -18.34 13.02
N GLU A 225 -0.10 -17.89 12.51
CA GLU A 225 -0.57 -18.21 11.14
C GLU A 225 0.31 -17.59 10.04
N VAL A 226 0.72 -16.34 10.24
CA VAL A 226 1.57 -15.58 9.32
C VAL A 226 2.69 -14.90 10.10
N SER A 227 3.91 -15.41 9.91
CA SER A 227 5.12 -14.68 10.32
C SER A 227 5.56 -13.78 9.19
N ILE A 228 5.71 -12.48 9.46
CA ILE A 228 6.21 -11.53 8.46
C ILE A 228 7.67 -11.80 8.06
N SER A 229 8.43 -12.55 8.87
CA SER A 229 9.80 -12.96 8.55
C SER A 229 9.90 -14.22 7.70
N ASP A 230 8.78 -14.86 7.37
CA ASP A 230 8.70 -16.02 6.50
C ASP A 230 8.31 -15.56 5.07
N ALA A 231 9.29 -15.60 4.17
CA ALA A 231 9.12 -15.09 2.82
C ALA A 231 8.07 -15.87 2.00
N GLU A 232 7.93 -17.18 2.22
CA GLU A 232 6.96 -18.00 1.50
C GLU A 232 5.53 -17.69 1.97
N ARG A 233 5.35 -17.54 3.29
CA ARG A 233 4.05 -17.16 3.87
C ARG A 233 3.61 -15.77 3.45
N VAL A 234 4.53 -14.82 3.38
CA VAL A 234 4.22 -13.46 2.94
C VAL A 234 3.92 -13.42 1.45
N ALA A 235 4.68 -14.12 0.61
CA ALA A 235 4.41 -14.20 -0.84
C ALA A 235 3.08 -14.90 -1.17
N ALA A 236 2.60 -15.80 -0.30
CA ALA A 236 1.33 -16.49 -0.46
C ALA A 236 0.09 -15.65 -0.06
N LEU A 237 0.28 -14.43 0.46
CA LEU A 237 -0.84 -13.52 0.73
C LEU A 237 -1.49 -13.06 -0.59
N PRO A 238 -2.79 -12.73 -0.60
CA PRO A 238 -3.49 -12.33 -1.82
C PRO A 238 -3.13 -10.89 -2.21
N TRP A 239 -1.91 -10.66 -2.70
CA TRP A 239 -1.39 -9.32 -2.99
C TRP A 239 -2.19 -8.55 -4.04
N ASP A 240 -2.85 -9.24 -4.96
CA ASP A 240 -3.77 -8.60 -5.92
C ASP A 240 -5.01 -7.99 -5.23
N ASP A 241 -5.29 -8.43 -4.01
CA ASP A 241 -6.32 -7.93 -3.10
C ASP A 241 -5.83 -6.96 -2.03
N ILE A 242 -4.58 -6.49 -2.13
CA ILE A 242 -3.96 -5.60 -1.15
C ILE A 242 -3.54 -4.30 -1.83
N ASP A 243 -4.23 -3.19 -1.50
CA ASP A 243 -3.83 -1.86 -1.95
C ASP A 243 -2.89 -1.19 -0.93
N VAL A 244 -3.04 -1.53 0.34
CA VAL A 244 -2.28 -0.99 1.47
C VAL A 244 -1.87 -2.12 2.40
N VAL A 245 -0.59 -2.16 2.79
CA VAL A 245 -0.11 -3.02 3.87
C VAL A 245 0.33 -2.16 5.05
N ILE A 246 -0.27 -2.38 6.22
CA ILE A 246 0.04 -1.69 7.47
C ILE A 246 0.76 -2.67 8.39
N ASN A 247 2.06 -2.50 8.52
CA ASN A 247 2.91 -3.35 9.33
C ASN A 247 2.94 -2.88 10.79
N ALA A 248 2.04 -3.42 11.61
CA ALA A 248 2.00 -3.23 13.06
C ALA A 248 2.64 -4.40 13.84
N ALA A 249 3.16 -5.41 13.13
CA ALA A 249 3.93 -6.50 13.75
C ALA A 249 5.34 -6.03 14.14
N ALA A 250 5.72 -6.30 15.39
CA ALA A 250 7.05 -6.01 15.91
C ALA A 250 7.36 -6.87 17.14
N TRP A 251 8.65 -7.13 17.36
CA TRP A 251 9.14 -7.52 18.67
C TRP A 251 9.33 -6.25 19.51
N THR A 252 8.57 -6.10 20.60
CA THR A 252 8.58 -4.90 21.45
C THR A 252 9.13 -5.13 22.86
N ASN A 253 9.56 -6.35 23.20
CA ASN A 253 10.22 -6.63 24.47
C ASN A 253 11.69 -6.16 24.40
N VAL A 254 11.90 -4.89 24.74
CA VAL A 254 13.18 -4.19 24.56
C VAL A 254 14.32 -4.83 25.36
N ASP A 255 14.08 -5.25 26.61
CA ASP A 255 15.10 -5.96 27.40
C ASP A 255 15.33 -7.38 26.88
N GLY A 256 14.25 -8.07 26.52
CA GLY A 256 14.34 -9.41 25.91
C GLY A 256 15.19 -9.42 24.63
N ALA A 257 15.21 -8.31 23.89
CA ALA A 257 15.99 -8.16 22.65
C ALA A 257 17.52 -8.23 22.87
N GLU A 258 18.02 -8.02 24.08
CA GLU A 258 19.47 -8.07 24.36
C GLU A 258 20.00 -9.48 24.63
N THR A 259 19.11 -10.44 24.90
CA THR A 259 19.48 -11.84 25.08
C THR A 259 20.01 -12.46 23.78
N PRO A 260 20.87 -13.50 23.82
CA PRO A 260 21.39 -14.15 22.62
C PRO A 260 20.31 -14.62 21.64
N GLU A 261 19.21 -15.18 22.16
CA GLU A 261 18.04 -15.60 21.38
C GLU A 261 17.22 -14.39 20.92
N GLY A 262 16.98 -13.43 21.81
CA GLY A 262 16.21 -12.24 21.56
C GLY A 262 16.80 -11.35 20.46
N ARG A 263 18.13 -11.26 20.35
CA ARG A 263 18.81 -10.52 19.27
C ARG A 263 18.47 -11.08 17.88
N ARG A 264 18.36 -12.40 17.75
CA ARG A 264 17.95 -13.03 16.48
C ARG A 264 16.46 -12.83 16.23
N ALA A 265 15.62 -13.06 17.24
CA ALA A 265 14.17 -12.93 17.12
C ALA A 265 13.74 -11.47 16.82
N THR A 266 14.33 -10.48 17.51
CA THR A 266 14.08 -9.06 17.23
C THR A 266 14.51 -8.69 15.83
N TRP A 267 15.66 -9.17 15.33
CA TRP A 267 16.10 -8.87 13.97
C TRP A 267 15.16 -9.45 12.92
N GLN A 268 14.71 -10.70 13.13
CA GLN A 268 13.73 -11.34 12.27
C GLN A 268 12.41 -10.55 12.21
N ALA A 269 11.86 -10.16 13.37
CA ALA A 269 10.60 -9.45 13.44
C ALA A 269 10.68 -8.00 12.96
N ASN A 270 11.75 -7.28 13.31
CA ASN A 270 11.83 -5.82 13.16
C ASN A 270 12.64 -5.35 11.95
N SER A 271 13.45 -6.22 11.33
CA SER A 271 14.23 -5.89 10.13
C SER A 271 13.92 -6.82 8.96
N THR A 272 14.07 -8.14 9.13
CA THR A 272 13.80 -9.11 8.06
C THR A 272 12.35 -9.07 7.60
N GLY A 273 11.40 -9.06 8.55
CA GLY A 273 9.98 -9.00 8.23
C GLY A 273 9.56 -7.76 7.42
N PRO A 274 9.90 -6.53 7.88
CA PRO A 274 9.67 -5.33 7.10
C PRO A 274 10.32 -5.34 5.72
N ALA A 275 11.53 -5.90 5.58
CA ALA A 275 12.19 -6.01 4.28
C ALA A 275 11.45 -6.93 3.29
N ILE A 276 10.91 -8.06 3.77
CA ILE A 276 10.09 -8.96 2.94
C ILE A 276 8.80 -8.26 2.53
N LEU A 277 8.10 -7.62 3.48
CA LEU A 277 6.88 -6.86 3.18
C LEU A 277 7.14 -5.71 2.19
N ALA A 278 8.26 -5.00 2.33
CA ALA A 278 8.66 -3.91 1.43
C ALA A 278 8.89 -4.42 0.00
N ARG A 279 9.53 -5.59 -0.15
CA ARG A 279 9.73 -6.24 -1.45
C ARG A 279 8.40 -6.54 -2.12
N GLU A 280 7.50 -7.23 -1.43
CA GLU A 280 6.20 -7.60 -1.99
C GLU A 280 5.32 -6.38 -2.26
N ALA A 281 5.27 -5.41 -1.35
CA ALA A 281 4.53 -4.17 -1.55
C ALA A 281 5.03 -3.41 -2.79
N THR A 282 6.35 -3.39 -3.02
CA THR A 282 6.93 -2.80 -4.24
C THR A 282 6.55 -3.60 -5.48
N ALA A 283 6.65 -4.93 -5.45
CA ALA A 283 6.33 -5.79 -6.58
C ALA A 283 4.86 -5.67 -7.02
N HIS A 284 3.95 -5.50 -6.07
CA HIS A 284 2.51 -5.39 -6.32
C HIS A 284 2.00 -3.94 -6.32
N GLY A 285 2.89 -2.95 -6.20
CA GLY A 285 2.54 -1.53 -6.22
C GLY A 285 1.67 -1.05 -5.06
N ALA A 286 1.61 -1.82 -3.96
CA ALA A 286 0.85 -1.52 -2.75
C ALA A 286 1.53 -0.42 -1.91
N THR A 287 0.72 0.38 -1.21
CA THR A 287 1.24 1.37 -0.26
C THR A 287 1.64 0.69 1.05
N MET A 288 2.84 0.94 1.55
CA MET A 288 3.31 0.35 2.80
C MET A 288 3.33 1.37 3.94
N VAL A 289 2.59 1.12 5.01
CA VAL A 289 2.74 1.82 6.30
C VAL A 289 3.57 0.95 7.22
N HIS A 290 4.69 1.46 7.74
CA HIS A 290 5.52 0.77 8.73
C HIS A 290 5.57 1.55 10.03
N ILE A 291 5.23 0.89 11.13
CA ILE A 291 5.28 1.51 12.45
C ILE A 291 6.69 1.36 13.00
N SER A 292 7.37 2.48 13.22
CA SER A 292 8.71 2.58 13.79
C SER A 292 8.66 3.17 15.21
N THR A 293 9.81 3.57 15.74
CA THR A 293 10.02 3.96 17.14
C THR A 293 11.01 5.10 17.23
N GLU A 294 10.91 5.88 18.30
CA GLU A 294 11.93 6.81 18.76
C GLU A 294 13.27 6.12 19.10
N TYR A 295 13.29 4.81 19.41
CA TYR A 295 14.51 4.06 19.75
C TYR A 295 15.49 3.91 18.58
N VAL A 296 15.13 4.40 17.38
CA VAL A 296 16.08 4.58 16.28
C VAL A 296 17.09 5.70 16.56
N PHE A 297 16.88 6.50 17.60
CA PHE A 297 17.78 7.54 18.08
C PHE A 297 18.37 7.20 19.46
N ASP A 298 19.48 7.84 19.80
CA ASP A 298 20.16 7.69 21.10
C ASP A 298 19.57 8.56 22.22
N GLY A 299 18.68 9.50 21.90
CA GLY A 299 18.11 10.42 22.87
C GLY A 299 19.06 11.52 23.34
N THR A 300 20.14 11.79 22.60
CA THR A 300 21.09 12.89 22.91
C THR A 300 20.60 14.25 22.44
N GLN A 301 19.68 14.29 21.48
CA GLN A 301 18.97 15.50 21.09
C GLN A 301 17.73 15.68 21.96
N ASP A 302 17.41 16.93 22.31
CA ASP A 302 16.20 17.22 23.10
C ASP A 302 14.92 16.88 22.33
N VAL A 303 14.90 17.08 21.01
CA VAL A 303 13.78 16.80 20.11
C VAL A 303 14.31 16.20 18.81
N HIS A 304 13.73 15.07 18.39
CA HIS A 304 14.13 14.34 17.20
C HIS A 304 13.25 14.66 15.98
N ILE A 305 13.88 14.93 14.84
CA ILE A 305 13.20 15.25 13.56
C ILE A 305 13.25 14.07 12.58
N GLU A 306 12.41 14.06 11.55
CA GLU A 306 12.33 12.93 10.62
C GLU A 306 13.62 12.69 9.81
N ASP A 307 14.35 13.77 9.47
CA ASP A 307 15.58 13.72 8.67
C ASP A 307 16.83 13.43 9.52
N GLU A 308 16.67 13.22 10.83
CA GLU A 308 17.76 12.85 11.72
C GLU A 308 18.30 11.46 11.38
N ALA A 309 19.63 11.32 11.36
CA ALA A 309 20.30 10.06 11.10
C ALA A 309 20.10 9.10 12.28
N PRO A 310 19.79 7.81 12.04
CA PRO A 310 19.61 6.85 13.13
C PRO A 310 20.88 6.67 13.98
N SER A 311 20.71 6.63 15.30
CA SER A 311 21.74 6.41 16.31
C SER A 311 21.29 5.44 17.43
N PRO A 312 20.73 4.25 17.13
CA PRO A 312 20.10 3.40 18.14
C PRO A 312 21.10 2.81 19.16
N LEU A 313 20.73 2.84 20.44
CA LEU A 313 21.59 2.38 21.55
C LEU A 313 21.68 0.86 21.72
N GLY A 314 20.65 0.11 21.30
CA GLY A 314 20.52 -1.32 21.60
C GLY A 314 19.84 -2.13 20.51
N ALA A 315 19.76 -3.45 20.70
CA ALA A 315 19.34 -4.40 19.68
C ALA A 315 17.92 -4.14 19.13
N TYR A 316 16.98 -3.73 20.00
CA TYR A 316 15.64 -3.33 19.58
C TYR A 316 15.69 -2.16 18.59
N GLY A 317 16.29 -1.04 19.00
CA GLY A 317 16.42 0.17 18.17
C GLY A 317 17.18 -0.09 16.86
N GLN A 318 18.28 -0.85 16.93
CA GLN A 318 19.07 -1.25 15.76
C GLN A 318 18.24 -2.06 14.78
N SER A 319 17.47 -3.04 15.27
CA SER A 319 16.60 -3.84 14.42
C SER A 319 15.47 -3.02 13.78
N LYS A 320 14.90 -2.04 14.51
CA LYS A 320 13.89 -1.12 13.99
C LYS A 320 14.44 -0.16 12.95
N ALA A 321 15.62 0.40 13.16
CA ALA A 321 16.32 1.23 12.18
C ALA A 321 16.65 0.44 10.89
N GLY A 322 17.02 -0.84 11.03
CA GLY A 322 17.19 -1.75 9.88
C GLY A 322 15.88 -2.00 9.11
N GLY A 323 14.75 -2.09 9.82
CA GLY A 323 13.41 -2.14 9.21
C GLY A 323 13.07 -0.86 8.46
N ASP A 324 13.29 0.31 9.09
CA ASP A 324 13.07 1.62 8.47
C ASP A 324 13.85 1.77 7.16
N ALA A 325 15.14 1.40 7.17
CA ALA A 325 15.99 1.45 5.98
C ALA A 325 15.46 0.57 4.83
N ALA A 326 14.94 -0.61 5.16
CA ALA A 326 14.36 -1.50 4.15
C ALA A 326 13.06 -0.91 3.56
N VAL A 327 12.17 -0.39 4.42
CA VAL A 327 10.89 0.19 3.99
C VAL A 327 11.06 1.48 3.21
N ALA A 328 12.08 2.29 3.51
CA ALA A 328 12.37 3.52 2.79
C ALA A 328 12.67 3.29 1.30
N SER A 329 13.02 2.06 0.90
CA SER A 329 13.22 1.68 -0.49
C SER A 329 11.91 1.43 -1.27
N THR A 330 10.78 1.27 -0.58
CA THR A 330 9.46 1.09 -1.19
C THR A 330 8.96 2.43 -1.75
N PRO A 331 8.60 2.55 -3.04
CA PRO A 331 8.23 3.85 -3.63
C PRO A 331 7.03 4.54 -2.96
N LYS A 332 6.03 3.76 -2.51
CA LYS A 332 4.82 4.24 -1.85
C LYS A 332 4.86 3.83 -0.37
N HIS A 333 5.53 4.61 0.48
CA HIS A 333 5.66 4.27 1.89
C HIS A 333 5.32 5.41 2.85
N TYR A 334 4.87 5.02 4.04
CA TYR A 334 4.82 5.84 5.23
C TYR A 334 5.56 5.12 6.36
N ILE A 335 6.71 5.65 6.79
CA ILE A 335 7.36 5.20 8.03
C ILE A 335 6.83 6.10 9.14
N VAL A 336 6.08 5.53 10.07
CA VAL A 336 5.45 6.26 11.17
C VAL A 336 6.23 5.97 12.46
N ARG A 337 7.14 6.88 12.84
CA ARG A 337 7.88 6.80 14.10
C ARG A 337 6.97 7.27 15.24
N THR A 338 6.77 6.42 16.23
CA THR A 338 5.95 6.74 17.40
C THR A 338 6.72 6.52 18.69
N SER A 339 6.14 6.91 19.84
CA SER A 339 6.75 6.76 21.15
C SER A 339 5.72 6.34 22.20
N TRP A 340 6.16 5.53 23.17
CA TRP A 340 5.44 5.23 24.41
C TRP A 340 3.95 4.87 24.21
N VAL A 341 3.71 3.84 23.39
CA VAL A 341 2.37 3.47 22.92
C VAL A 341 1.48 2.93 24.05
N VAL A 342 0.24 3.43 24.11
CA VAL A 342 -0.81 3.02 25.06
C VAL A 342 -2.06 2.59 24.29
N GLY A 343 -2.49 1.34 24.45
CA GLY A 343 -3.72 0.85 23.82
C GLY A 343 -4.32 -0.33 24.57
N ASP A 344 -5.01 -1.19 23.83
CA ASP A 344 -5.58 -2.43 24.38
C ASP A 344 -4.53 -3.53 24.50
N GLY A 345 -3.77 -3.47 25.59
CA GLY A 345 -2.78 -4.48 26.00
C GLY A 345 -2.12 -4.12 27.31
N LYS A 346 -0.99 -4.75 27.63
CA LYS A 346 -0.13 -4.34 28.75
C LYS A 346 0.55 -3.02 28.37
N ASN A 347 0.46 -2.02 29.25
CA ASN A 347 1.10 -0.72 29.07
C ASN A 347 1.41 -0.09 30.44
N PHE A 348 2.21 0.97 30.42
CA PHE A 348 2.68 1.65 31.63
C PHE A 348 1.53 2.21 32.50
N LEU A 349 0.50 2.82 31.89
CA LEU A 349 -0.63 3.39 32.64
C LEU A 349 -1.39 2.31 33.42
N LYS A 350 -1.71 1.17 32.80
CA LYS A 350 -2.36 0.04 33.49
C LYS A 350 -1.49 -0.50 34.64
N THR A 351 -0.17 -0.56 34.46
CA THR A 351 0.75 -0.96 35.53
C THR A 351 0.69 0.02 36.70
N MET A 352 0.73 1.33 36.44
CA MET A 352 0.68 2.35 37.50
C MET A 352 -0.67 2.37 38.23
N VAL A 353 -1.79 2.21 37.51
CA VAL A 353 -3.13 2.07 38.14
C VAL A 353 -3.16 0.85 39.06
N SER A 354 -2.68 -0.30 38.60
CA SER A 354 -2.63 -1.53 39.40
C SER A 354 -1.78 -1.36 40.68
N LEU A 355 -0.62 -0.73 40.58
CA LEU A 355 0.22 -0.45 41.76
C LEU A 355 -0.45 0.53 42.73
N ALA A 356 -1.13 1.55 42.21
CA ALA A 356 -1.88 2.51 43.01
C ALA A 356 -3.02 1.83 43.79
N ASP A 357 -3.79 0.95 43.13
CA ASP A 357 -4.88 0.20 43.75
C ASP A 357 -4.39 -0.83 44.78
N GLN A 358 -3.18 -1.37 44.58
CA GLN A 358 -2.53 -2.30 45.51
C GLN A 358 -1.86 -1.62 46.71
N GLY A 359 -1.86 -0.30 46.81
CA GLY A 359 -1.16 0.39 47.91
C GLY A 359 0.35 0.48 47.74
N THR A 360 0.91 0.14 46.57
CA THR A 360 2.37 0.08 46.35
C THR A 360 2.95 1.45 46.01
N SER A 361 4.13 1.76 46.55
CA SER A 361 4.90 2.99 46.29
C SER A 361 6.13 2.66 45.42
N PRO A 362 6.08 2.86 44.09
CA PRO A 362 7.15 2.46 43.18
C PRO A 362 8.24 3.53 43.05
N SER A 363 9.46 3.10 42.69
CA SER A 363 10.48 3.98 42.12
C SER A 363 10.35 4.05 40.60
N VAL A 364 10.37 5.25 40.04
CA VAL A 364 10.16 5.49 38.60
C VAL A 364 11.19 6.50 38.08
N VAL A 365 11.73 6.23 36.89
CA VAL A 365 12.75 7.07 36.25
C VAL A 365 12.23 8.48 35.93
N SER A 366 13.05 9.49 36.24
CA SER A 366 12.69 10.91 36.13
C SER A 366 13.45 11.66 35.04
N ASP A 367 14.52 11.06 34.50
CA ASP A 367 15.42 11.62 33.48
C ASP A 367 15.18 11.06 32.06
N GLN A 368 14.22 10.15 31.90
CA GLN A 368 13.68 9.72 30.60
C GLN A 368 12.39 10.47 30.30
N VAL A 369 12.39 11.28 29.23
CA VAL A 369 11.31 12.20 28.88
C VAL A 369 10.75 11.94 27.49
N GLY A 370 9.45 12.18 27.30
CA GLY A 370 8.77 11.90 26.04
C GLY A 370 7.30 12.29 26.09
N ARG A 371 6.53 11.74 25.13
CA ARG A 371 5.06 11.85 25.10
C ARG A 371 4.46 10.48 24.85
N LEU A 372 3.34 10.20 25.54
CA LEU A 372 2.55 9.00 25.30
C LEU A 372 1.86 9.09 23.95
N THR A 373 1.67 7.94 23.30
CA THR A 373 0.87 7.85 22.08
C THR A 373 -0.25 6.84 22.25
N PHE A 374 -1.49 7.29 22.22
CA PHE A 374 -2.64 6.40 22.31
C PHE A 374 -2.89 5.75 20.95
N THR A 375 -3.13 4.43 20.92
CA THR A 375 -3.29 3.69 19.66
C THR A 375 -4.42 4.23 18.80
N SER A 376 -5.47 4.77 19.41
CA SER A 376 -6.59 5.41 18.70
C SER A 376 -6.18 6.68 17.98
N ASP A 377 -5.26 7.47 18.53
CA ASP A 377 -4.77 8.69 17.86
C ASP A 377 -3.71 8.34 16.81
N LEU A 378 -2.88 7.33 17.09
CA LEU A 378 -1.95 6.77 16.11
C LEU A 378 -2.68 6.20 14.88
N ALA A 379 -3.75 5.44 15.11
CA ALA A 379 -4.58 4.89 14.02
C ALA A 379 -5.25 6.00 13.21
N LYS A 380 -5.79 7.05 13.85
CA LYS A 380 -6.33 8.23 13.14
C LYS A 380 -5.28 8.92 12.28
N GLY A 381 -4.06 9.12 12.79
CA GLY A 381 -2.97 9.72 12.03
C GLY A 381 -2.53 8.86 10.83
N ILE A 382 -2.49 7.53 11.00
CA ILE A 382 -2.23 6.59 9.88
C ILE A 382 -3.33 6.68 8.82
N ILE A 383 -4.60 6.66 9.23
CA ILE A 383 -5.74 6.80 8.31
C ILE A 383 -5.69 8.15 7.59
N HIS A 384 -5.33 9.23 8.28
CA HIS A 384 -5.15 10.54 7.67
C HIS A 384 -4.09 10.52 6.57
N LEU A 385 -2.91 9.92 6.82
CA LEU A 385 -1.86 9.77 5.79
C LEU A 385 -2.34 8.94 4.58
N LEU A 386 -3.19 7.93 4.81
CA LEU A 386 -3.73 7.08 3.75
C LEU A 386 -4.88 7.72 2.94
N THR A 387 -5.54 8.74 3.49
CA THR A 387 -6.77 9.32 2.91
C THR A 387 -6.61 10.78 2.47
N SER A 388 -5.43 11.37 2.68
CA SER A 388 -5.06 12.71 2.24
C SER A 388 -4.01 12.65 1.11
N ASP A 389 -3.68 13.83 0.55
CA ASP A 389 -2.59 14.00 -0.42
C ASP A 389 -1.21 14.15 0.27
N ALA A 390 -1.05 13.60 1.47
CA ALA A 390 0.23 13.67 2.19
C ALA A 390 1.35 13.02 1.34
N PRO A 391 2.53 13.65 1.20
CA PRO A 391 3.64 13.03 0.49
C PRO A 391 4.11 11.75 1.19
N PHE A 392 4.45 10.71 0.43
CA PHE A 392 5.12 9.53 0.97
C PHE A 392 6.45 9.89 1.66
N GLY A 393 6.81 9.12 2.69
CA GLY A 393 8.04 9.30 3.45
C GLY A 393 7.90 8.99 4.94
N THR A 394 8.86 9.46 5.73
CA THR A 394 8.86 9.30 7.19
C THR A 394 8.05 10.40 7.88
N TYR A 395 7.28 10.05 8.89
CA TYR A 395 6.51 10.95 9.75
C TYR A 395 6.71 10.57 11.21
N ASN A 396 6.99 11.57 12.04
CA ASN A 396 6.91 11.44 13.48
C ASN A 396 5.46 11.62 13.93
N LEU A 397 4.96 10.68 14.73
CA LEU A 397 3.59 10.69 15.24
C LEU A 397 3.55 10.14 16.67
N SER A 398 3.52 11.08 17.61
CA SER A 398 3.15 10.84 19.01
C SER A 398 1.99 11.74 19.42
N GLY A 399 1.47 11.59 20.63
CA GLY A 399 0.56 12.60 21.20
C GLY A 399 1.26 13.95 21.33
N GLU A 400 0.51 15.05 21.30
CA GLU A 400 1.08 16.37 21.58
C GLU A 400 1.00 16.73 23.07
N GLY A 401 1.20 18.01 23.41
CA GLY A 401 1.12 18.50 24.77
C GLY A 401 2.48 18.55 25.48
N PRO A 402 2.48 18.68 26.82
CA PRO A 402 3.71 18.81 27.60
C PRO A 402 4.59 17.56 27.46
N VAL A 403 5.90 17.78 27.40
CA VAL A 403 6.89 16.70 27.54
C VAL A 403 6.92 16.28 29.01
N MET A 404 6.82 14.98 29.27
CA MET A 404 6.77 14.45 30.63
C MET A 404 7.78 13.31 30.81
N SER A 405 8.34 13.19 32.01
CA SER A 405 9.08 12.00 32.42
C SER A 405 8.14 10.86 32.83
N TRP A 406 8.65 9.63 32.84
CA TRP A 406 7.87 8.49 33.35
C TRP A 406 7.40 8.71 34.80
N ALA A 407 8.23 9.33 35.65
CA ALA A 407 7.85 9.66 37.01
C ALA A 407 6.71 10.68 37.08
N GLN A 408 6.73 11.72 36.23
CA GLN A 408 5.63 12.70 36.16
C GLN A 408 4.33 12.03 35.70
N ILE A 409 4.38 11.12 34.74
CA ILE A 409 3.22 10.34 34.30
C ILE A 409 2.70 9.46 35.44
N ALA A 410 3.59 8.74 36.15
CA ALA A 410 3.21 7.90 37.28
C ALA A 410 2.57 8.71 38.41
N LYS A 411 3.13 9.87 38.77
CA LYS A 411 2.58 10.82 39.74
C LYS A 411 1.16 11.25 39.37
N ARG A 412 0.94 11.60 38.09
CA ARG A 412 -0.41 11.95 37.58
C ARG A 412 -1.38 10.79 37.70
N VAL A 413 -0.97 9.57 37.36
CA VAL A 413 -1.83 8.38 37.53
C VAL A 413 -2.17 8.14 38.99
N PHE A 414 -1.20 8.27 39.91
CA PHE A 414 -1.44 8.11 41.34
C PHE A 414 -2.45 9.14 41.88
N GLU A 415 -2.31 10.40 41.47
CA GLU A 415 -3.26 11.46 41.79
C GLU A 415 -4.69 11.10 41.34
N LEU A 416 -4.85 10.68 40.09
CA LEU A 416 -6.13 10.26 39.50
C LEU A 416 -6.73 9.03 40.20
N CYS A 417 -5.89 8.17 40.76
CA CYS A 417 -6.29 7.02 41.57
C CYS A 417 -6.62 7.37 43.03
N GLY A 418 -6.51 8.64 43.44
CA GLY A 418 -6.75 9.09 44.81
C GLY A 418 -5.60 8.78 45.78
N ARG A 419 -4.39 8.52 45.26
CA ARG A 419 -3.16 8.31 46.04
C ARG A 419 -2.34 9.60 46.10
N ASN A 420 -1.42 9.68 47.06
CA ASN A 420 -0.47 10.80 47.12
C ASN A 420 0.54 10.66 45.97
N PRO A 421 0.73 11.67 45.10
CA PRO A 421 1.76 11.63 44.06
C PRO A 421 3.16 11.37 44.60
N GLU A 422 3.46 11.82 45.82
CA GLU A 422 4.75 11.60 46.48
C GLU A 422 4.97 10.14 46.94
N ASP A 423 3.99 9.25 46.75
CA ASP A 423 4.20 7.79 46.87
C ASP A 423 5.06 7.24 45.71
N VAL A 424 5.30 8.03 44.66
CA VAL A 424 6.22 7.69 43.56
C VAL A 424 7.60 8.29 43.84
N THR A 425 8.59 7.44 44.10
CA THR A 425 9.98 7.87 44.27
C THR A 425 10.63 8.12 42.91
N GLU A 426 11.10 9.34 42.68
CA GLU A 426 11.88 9.69 41.50
C GLU A 426 13.30 9.15 41.61
N VAL A 427 13.79 8.50 40.56
CA VAL A 427 15.18 8.02 40.45
C VAL A 427 15.76 8.35 39.08
N THR A 428 17.08 8.36 38.95
CA THR A 428 17.74 8.46 37.63
C THR A 428 17.73 7.12 36.91
N THR A 429 17.99 7.15 35.60
CA THR A 429 18.17 5.95 34.78
C THR A 429 19.34 5.11 35.29
N GLU A 430 20.43 5.75 35.69
CA GLU A 430 21.61 5.09 36.28
C GLU A 430 21.24 4.36 37.58
N GLU A 431 20.52 5.02 38.49
CA GLU A 431 20.08 4.44 39.76
C GLU A 431 19.08 3.29 39.55
N TYR A 432 18.11 3.48 38.66
CA TYR A 432 17.04 2.49 38.42
C TYR A 432 17.58 1.18 37.82
N PHE A 433 18.65 1.28 37.02
CA PHE A 433 19.28 0.15 36.35
C PHE A 433 20.56 -0.36 37.02
N ALA A 434 20.97 0.25 38.14
CA ALA A 434 22.14 -0.20 38.89
C ALA A 434 22.08 -1.71 39.20
N GLY A 435 23.09 -2.45 38.72
CA GLY A 435 23.21 -3.89 38.93
C GLY A 435 22.22 -4.76 38.13
N ARG A 436 21.53 -4.19 37.13
CA ARG A 436 20.60 -4.92 36.25
C ARG A 436 21.15 -4.97 34.83
N GLU A 437 21.11 -6.15 34.21
CA GLU A 437 21.33 -6.29 32.76
C GLU A 437 20.04 -5.94 32.02
N VAL A 438 19.89 -4.67 31.68
CA VAL A 438 18.75 -4.14 30.91
C VAL A 438 19.24 -3.47 29.63
N ALA A 439 18.37 -3.39 28.64
CA ALA A 439 18.68 -2.66 27.42
C ALA A 439 18.80 -1.16 27.71
N PRO A 440 19.75 -0.44 27.07
CA PRO A 440 19.84 1.00 27.20
C PRO A 440 18.56 1.70 26.73
N ARG A 441 18.27 2.86 27.31
CA ARG A 441 17.06 3.66 27.04
C ARG A 441 17.49 5.07 26.65
N PRO A 442 16.94 5.66 25.56
CA PRO A 442 17.20 7.05 25.22
C PRO A 442 16.63 7.96 26.31
N LEU A 443 17.38 8.99 26.70
CA LEU A 443 16.92 9.96 27.72
C LEU A 443 15.84 10.89 27.17
N SER A 444 15.99 11.35 25.92
CA SER A 444 14.89 12.00 25.19
C SER A 444 14.23 11.03 24.21
N SER A 445 12.91 10.94 24.29
CA SER A 445 12.01 10.25 23.36
C SER A 445 11.08 11.25 22.65
N VAL A 446 11.43 12.54 22.67
CA VAL A 446 10.57 13.60 22.14
C VAL A 446 10.70 13.66 20.62
N LEU A 447 9.59 13.48 19.93
CA LEU A 447 9.52 13.61 18.48
C LEU A 447 8.96 15.00 18.09
N ASP A 448 9.55 15.62 17.06
CA ASP A 448 9.00 16.81 16.42
C ASP A 448 7.74 16.42 15.61
N LEU A 449 6.64 17.16 15.79
CA LEU A 449 5.35 16.88 15.16
C LEU A 449 5.00 17.87 14.04
N THR A 450 5.93 18.73 13.63
CA THR A 450 5.70 19.79 12.65
C THR A 450 5.27 19.22 11.31
N LYS A 451 5.89 18.13 10.85
CA LYS A 451 5.61 17.53 9.55
C LYS A 451 4.19 16.94 9.46
N ILE A 452 3.77 16.16 10.47
CA ILE A 452 2.43 15.57 10.48
C ILE A 452 1.34 16.65 10.62
N LYS A 453 1.61 17.71 11.39
CA LYS A 453 0.73 18.89 11.48
C LYS A 453 0.62 19.63 10.16
N ALA A 454 1.74 19.81 9.45
CA ALA A 454 1.77 20.42 8.12
C ALA A 454 1.03 19.57 7.07
N ALA A 455 1.01 18.23 7.25
CA ALA A 455 0.20 17.32 6.44
C ALA A 455 -1.32 17.38 6.77
N GLY A 456 -1.73 18.18 7.76
CA GLY A 456 -3.13 18.42 8.10
C GLY A 456 -3.67 17.60 9.28
N PHE A 457 -2.81 16.88 10.02
CA PHE A 457 -3.23 16.11 11.20
C PHE A 457 -2.60 16.66 12.47
N THR A 458 -3.42 17.07 13.43
CA THR A 458 -2.97 17.48 14.77
C THR A 458 -3.25 16.35 15.76
N PRO A 459 -2.22 15.72 16.35
CA PRO A 459 -2.41 14.71 17.37
C PRO A 459 -3.10 15.28 18.60
N GLU A 460 -3.82 14.46 19.35
CA GLU A 460 -4.44 14.87 20.61
C GLU A 460 -3.40 15.11 21.71
N ASP A 461 -3.72 15.98 22.69
CA ASP A 461 -2.86 16.24 23.84
C ASP A 461 -2.75 14.99 24.73
N SER A 462 -1.54 14.43 24.79
CA SER A 462 -1.26 13.19 25.52
C SER A 462 -1.58 13.29 27.02
N SER A 463 -1.48 14.47 27.63
CA SER A 463 -1.78 14.67 29.05
C SER A 463 -3.27 14.57 29.35
N GLN A 464 -4.12 15.12 28.48
CA GLN A 464 -5.59 15.01 28.60
C GLN A 464 -6.06 13.56 28.35
N ARG A 465 -5.33 12.84 27.50
CA ARG A 465 -5.61 11.44 27.19
C ARG A 465 -5.26 10.51 28.35
N ILE A 466 -4.24 10.82 29.18
CA ILE A 466 -3.96 10.09 30.43
C ILE A 466 -5.19 10.11 31.33
N ASP A 467 -5.75 11.30 31.59
CA ASP A 467 -6.90 11.47 32.48
C ASP A 467 -8.10 10.64 32.02
N SER A 468 -8.46 10.79 30.73
CA SER A 468 -9.59 10.07 30.13
C SER A 468 -9.38 8.55 30.15
N TYR A 469 -8.16 8.10 29.87
CA TYR A 469 -7.82 6.68 29.87
C TYR A 469 -7.88 6.07 31.28
N VAL A 470 -7.27 6.73 32.27
CA VAL A 470 -7.31 6.26 33.68
C VAL A 470 -8.74 6.24 34.20
N ALA A 471 -9.55 7.26 33.90
CA ALA A 471 -10.97 7.26 34.24
C ALA A 471 -11.68 6.02 33.66
N SER A 472 -11.48 5.73 32.37
CA SER A 472 -12.10 4.58 31.70
C SER A 472 -11.71 3.22 32.29
N LEU A 473 -10.55 3.10 32.94
CA LEU A 473 -10.13 1.87 33.61
C LEU A 473 -10.82 1.66 34.97
N ARG A 474 -11.40 2.72 35.55
CA ARG A 474 -11.93 2.72 36.92
C ARG A 474 -13.46 2.71 37.00
N GLY A 475 -14.17 2.82 35.88
CA GLY A 475 -15.63 2.84 35.81
C GLY A 475 -16.15 4.25 35.64
#